data_AF-A0A8T6N3F2-F1
#
_entry.id   AF-A0A8T6N3F2-F1
#
_cell.length_a   1.000
_cell.length_b   1.000
_cell.length_c   1.000
_cell.angle_alpha   90.00
_cell.angle_beta   90.00
_cell.angle_gamma   90.00
#
_symmetry.space_group_name_H-M   'P 1'
#
loop_
_entity.id
_entity.type
_entity.pdbx_description
1 polymer ?
#
loop_
_entity_poly.entity_id
_entity_poly.type
_entity_poly.pdbx_seq_one_letter_code
_entity_poly.pdbx_strand_id
1 'polypeptide(L)'
;MALKRSVEESKACAVGKINEVFDNYIEGDIQDSEKPQGIQEILARYDLPAKQINMIKDLWEKQIKELNASVTNKDKVLSEGYSWATKDQQKNMISYCREIISELEAYSKDSKEGVKRRKPRPPEKVVRKLKLLSEFPELNLKTEDPTKILESSEMWVYNTKNRKLQYYVADAQNKVFMVKGTSILNFDAKKSTQKTLRKPEQFLPQLSLADKPSRRKLFDELKTTGTPVNGRFNSNLIIIKATYTLPSAS
;
A
#
# COMPACT_ATOMS: atom_id res chain seq x y z
N MET A 1 6.07 -27.41 7.20
CA MET A 1 6.79 -26.17 6.86
C MET A 1 6.93 -26.14 5.33
N ALA A 2 5.88 -25.69 4.61
CA ALA A 2 5.88 -25.75 3.16
C ALA A 2 6.78 -24.63 2.61
N LEU A 3 7.85 -25.03 1.93
CA LEU A 3 8.68 -24.18 1.09
C LEU A 3 7.75 -23.36 0.20
N LYS A 4 7.77 -22.02 0.32
CA LYS A 4 7.05 -21.15 -0.62
C LYS A 4 7.67 -21.39 -2.00
N ARG A 5 7.07 -22.25 -2.80
CA ARG A 5 7.38 -22.40 -4.22
C ARG A 5 7.34 -21.03 -4.87
N SER A 6 8.25 -20.78 -5.81
CA SER A 6 8.26 -19.53 -6.54
C SER A 6 6.88 -19.34 -7.18
N VAL A 7 6.39 -18.10 -7.26
CA VAL A 7 5.07 -17.77 -7.85
C VAL A 7 4.92 -18.37 -9.26
N GLU A 8 6.05 -18.51 -9.96
CA GLU A 8 6.12 -19.07 -11.31
C GLU A 8 5.96 -20.60 -11.35
N GLU A 9 6.48 -21.31 -10.34
CA GLU A 9 6.28 -22.76 -10.16
C GLU A 9 4.84 -23.08 -9.78
N SER A 10 4.24 -22.26 -8.90
CA SER A 10 2.82 -22.40 -8.53
C SER A 10 1.90 -22.22 -9.74
N LYS A 11 2.19 -21.25 -10.63
CA LYS A 11 1.49 -21.10 -11.91
C LYS A 11 1.64 -22.38 -12.75
N ALA A 12 2.87 -22.87 -12.94
CA ALA A 12 3.11 -24.03 -13.79
C ALA A 12 2.35 -25.27 -13.30
N CYS A 13 2.33 -25.52 -11.98
CA CYS A 13 1.56 -26.60 -11.39
C CYS A 13 0.04 -26.43 -11.58
N ALA A 14 -0.48 -25.20 -11.43
CA ALA A 14 -1.89 -24.93 -11.63
C ALA A 14 -2.31 -25.12 -13.09
N VAL A 15 -1.49 -24.66 -14.06
CA VAL A 15 -1.72 -24.91 -15.49
C VAL A 15 -1.77 -26.41 -15.76
N GLY A 16 -0.80 -27.18 -15.25
CA GLY A 16 -0.78 -28.63 -15.42
C GLY A 16 -2.05 -29.32 -14.87
N LYS A 17 -2.55 -28.86 -13.72
CA LYS A 17 -3.79 -29.40 -13.14
C LYS A 17 -5.06 -28.99 -13.88
N ILE A 18 -5.13 -27.79 -14.45
CA ILE A 18 -6.27 -27.39 -15.28
C ILE A 18 -6.22 -28.14 -16.62
N ASN A 19 -5.02 -28.39 -17.17
CA ASN A 19 -4.87 -29.23 -18.36
C ASN A 19 -5.33 -30.67 -18.09
N GLU A 20 -4.98 -31.25 -16.95
CA GLU A 20 -5.47 -32.58 -16.55
C GLU A 20 -7.02 -32.66 -16.52
N VAL A 21 -7.70 -31.60 -16.07
CA VAL A 21 -9.17 -31.51 -16.13
C VAL A 21 -9.68 -31.52 -17.57
N PHE A 22 -9.01 -30.82 -18.47
CA PHE A 22 -9.36 -30.79 -19.89
C PHE A 22 -9.03 -32.09 -20.61
N ASP A 23 -7.90 -32.72 -20.29
CA ASP A 23 -7.49 -34.01 -20.86
C ASP A 23 -8.49 -35.09 -20.44
N ASN A 24 -8.94 -35.11 -19.18
CA ASN A 24 -9.99 -36.02 -18.71
C ASN A 24 -11.31 -35.84 -19.50
N TYR A 25 -11.65 -34.60 -19.85
CA TYR A 25 -12.82 -34.31 -20.68
C TYR A 25 -12.65 -34.81 -22.12
N ILE A 26 -11.44 -34.74 -22.67
CA ILE A 26 -11.11 -35.27 -24.01
C ILE A 26 -11.12 -36.81 -24.02
N GLU A 27 -10.60 -37.44 -22.98
CA GLU A 27 -10.58 -38.90 -22.83
C GLU A 27 -11.97 -39.50 -22.59
N GLY A 28 -12.88 -38.70 -22.03
CA GLY A 28 -14.30 -39.05 -21.86
C GLY A 28 -15.15 -38.83 -23.11
N ASP A 29 -16.47 -38.88 -22.92
CA ASP A 29 -17.43 -38.52 -23.95
C ASP A 29 -17.54 -36.99 -24.06
N ILE A 30 -16.96 -36.39 -25.09
CA ILE A 30 -16.96 -34.94 -25.32
C ILE A 30 -18.40 -34.42 -25.52
N GLN A 31 -19.04 -33.99 -24.43
CA GLN A 31 -20.44 -33.53 -24.39
C GLN A 31 -20.55 -32.00 -24.19
N ASP A 32 -21.62 -31.40 -24.74
CA ASP A 32 -21.87 -29.95 -24.75
C ASP A 32 -22.25 -29.36 -23.37
N SER A 33 -22.64 -30.21 -22.41
CA SER A 33 -23.18 -29.79 -21.10
C SER A 33 -22.26 -30.08 -19.91
N GLU A 34 -21.09 -30.67 -20.13
CA GLU A 34 -20.14 -30.93 -19.04
C GLU A 34 -19.41 -29.65 -18.65
N LYS A 35 -19.39 -29.35 -17.36
CA LYS A 35 -18.70 -28.18 -16.80
C LYS A 35 -17.37 -28.60 -16.17
N PRO A 36 -16.31 -27.79 -16.29
CA PRO A 36 -15.06 -28.10 -15.65
C PRO A 36 -15.19 -28.06 -14.12
N GLN A 37 -14.86 -29.18 -13.47
CA GLN A 37 -14.90 -29.31 -12.02
C GLN A 37 -13.52 -29.03 -11.42
N GLY A 38 -13.50 -28.49 -10.19
CA GLY A 38 -12.27 -28.34 -9.40
C GLY A 38 -11.36 -27.17 -9.78
N ILE A 39 -11.69 -26.32 -10.76
CA ILE A 39 -10.86 -25.16 -11.13
C ILE A 39 -10.64 -24.22 -9.94
N GLN A 40 -11.72 -23.84 -9.25
CA GLN A 40 -11.64 -22.97 -8.06
C GLN A 40 -10.73 -23.57 -6.97
N GLU A 41 -10.82 -24.88 -6.76
CA GLU A 41 -10.03 -25.60 -5.75
C GLU A 41 -8.54 -25.65 -6.11
N ILE A 42 -8.23 -25.86 -7.41
CA ILE A 42 -6.87 -25.79 -7.95
C ILE A 42 -6.30 -24.39 -7.70
N LEU A 43 -7.03 -23.33 -8.08
CA LEU A 43 -6.57 -21.95 -7.91
C LEU A 43 -6.36 -21.59 -6.42
N ALA A 44 -7.29 -22.01 -5.55
CA ALA A 44 -7.20 -21.82 -4.11
C ALA A 44 -6.01 -22.57 -3.49
N ARG A 45 -5.71 -23.78 -3.95
CA ARG A 45 -4.59 -24.59 -3.46
C ARG A 45 -3.23 -23.95 -3.72
N TYR A 46 -3.08 -23.24 -4.84
CA TYR A 46 -1.83 -22.63 -5.27
C TYR A 46 -1.69 -21.13 -4.92
N ASP A 47 -2.72 -20.52 -4.33
CA ASP A 47 -2.76 -19.10 -3.93
C ASP A 47 -2.30 -18.16 -5.05
N LEU A 48 -2.88 -18.33 -6.24
CA LEU A 48 -2.44 -17.58 -7.42
C LEU A 48 -2.93 -16.12 -7.38
N PRO A 49 -2.04 -15.14 -7.59
CA PRO A 49 -2.46 -13.75 -7.72
C PRO A 49 -3.13 -13.52 -9.08
N ALA A 50 -4.05 -12.53 -9.14
CA ALA A 50 -4.81 -12.15 -10.34
C ALA A 50 -3.96 -12.04 -11.62
N LYS A 51 -2.73 -11.51 -11.52
CA LYS A 51 -1.81 -11.43 -12.66
C LYS A 51 -1.49 -12.79 -13.28
N GLN A 52 -1.24 -13.82 -12.46
CA GLN A 52 -0.93 -15.16 -12.96
C GLN A 52 -2.17 -15.83 -13.55
N ILE A 53 -3.35 -15.62 -12.93
CA ILE A 53 -4.63 -16.09 -13.46
C ILE A 53 -4.89 -15.54 -14.86
N ASN A 54 -4.63 -14.23 -15.08
CA ASN A 54 -4.72 -13.64 -16.42
C ASN A 54 -3.74 -14.25 -17.43
N MET A 55 -2.55 -14.67 -17.00
CA MET A 55 -1.60 -15.37 -17.87
C MET A 55 -2.11 -16.78 -18.24
N ILE A 56 -2.77 -17.48 -17.31
CA ILE A 56 -3.39 -18.79 -17.58
C ILE A 56 -4.54 -18.62 -18.56
N LYS A 57 -5.38 -17.60 -18.37
CA LYS A 57 -6.47 -17.25 -19.29
C LYS A 57 -5.97 -17.04 -20.73
N ASP A 58 -4.85 -16.33 -20.90
CA ASP A 58 -4.24 -16.07 -22.22
C ASP A 58 -3.80 -17.36 -22.96
N LEU A 59 -3.47 -18.43 -22.23
CA LEU A 59 -3.18 -19.74 -22.81
C LEU A 59 -4.46 -20.41 -23.34
N TRP A 60 -5.54 -20.38 -22.57
CA TRP A 60 -6.84 -20.92 -22.99
C TRP A 60 -7.46 -20.13 -24.14
N GLU A 61 -7.26 -18.82 -24.21
CA GLU A 61 -7.66 -18.02 -25.35
C GLU A 61 -6.90 -18.38 -26.64
N LYS A 62 -5.62 -18.76 -26.53
CA LYS A 62 -4.85 -19.29 -27.66
C LYS A 62 -5.38 -20.65 -28.11
N GLN A 63 -5.66 -21.55 -27.15
CA GLN A 63 -6.27 -22.85 -27.45
C GLN A 63 -7.60 -22.71 -28.19
N ILE A 64 -8.47 -21.79 -27.74
CA ILE A 64 -9.74 -21.49 -28.43
C ILE A 64 -9.50 -20.98 -29.85
N LYS A 65 -8.49 -20.14 -30.08
CA LYS A 65 -8.17 -19.63 -31.42
C LYS A 65 -7.72 -20.75 -32.36
N GLU A 66 -6.88 -21.66 -31.87
CA GLU A 66 -6.41 -22.82 -32.63
C GLU A 66 -7.56 -23.77 -33.00
N LEU A 67 -8.43 -24.10 -32.03
CA LEU A 67 -9.63 -24.91 -32.28
C LEU A 67 -10.59 -24.24 -33.27
N ASN A 68 -10.80 -22.92 -33.18
CA ASN A 68 -11.62 -22.20 -34.16
C ASN A 68 -11.01 -22.20 -35.56
N ALA A 69 -9.69 -22.11 -35.68
CA ALA A 69 -8.98 -22.18 -36.96
C ALA A 69 -9.13 -23.57 -37.60
N SER A 70 -9.08 -24.63 -36.79
CA SER A 70 -9.37 -26.01 -37.22
C SER A 70 -10.80 -26.18 -37.72
N VAL A 71 -11.80 -25.77 -36.93
CA VAL A 71 -13.23 -25.88 -37.32
C VAL A 71 -13.54 -25.13 -38.61
N THR A 72 -12.95 -23.95 -38.78
CA THR A 72 -13.13 -23.10 -39.97
C THR A 72 -12.27 -23.56 -41.15
N ASN A 73 -11.39 -24.56 -40.96
CA ASN A 73 -10.45 -25.08 -41.96
C ASN A 73 -9.56 -23.97 -42.57
N LYS A 74 -9.20 -22.98 -41.75
CA LYS A 74 -8.33 -21.86 -42.17
C LYS A 74 -6.86 -22.24 -42.20
N ASP A 75 -6.49 -23.21 -41.36
CA ASP A 75 -5.12 -23.72 -41.26
C ASP A 75 -5.14 -25.24 -41.43
N LYS A 76 -4.45 -25.71 -42.48
CA LYS A 76 -4.42 -27.13 -42.86
C LYS A 76 -3.72 -27.97 -41.80
N VAL A 77 -2.64 -27.45 -41.20
CA VAL A 77 -1.86 -28.18 -40.19
C VAL A 77 -2.68 -28.40 -38.92
N LEU A 78 -3.41 -27.35 -38.49
CA LEU A 78 -4.30 -27.47 -37.34
C LEU A 78 -5.48 -28.39 -37.62
N SER A 79 -6.05 -28.34 -38.83
CA SER A 79 -7.15 -29.23 -39.20
C SER A 79 -6.75 -30.72 -39.21
N GLU A 80 -5.52 -31.03 -39.63
CA GLU A 80 -4.94 -32.38 -39.55
C GLU A 80 -4.75 -32.81 -38.09
N GLY A 81 -4.24 -31.92 -37.24
CA GLY A 81 -4.02 -32.17 -35.81
C GLY A 81 -5.30 -32.51 -35.01
N TYR A 82 -6.45 -31.97 -35.41
CA TYR A 82 -7.75 -32.25 -34.77
C TYR A 82 -8.65 -33.20 -35.56
N SER A 83 -8.14 -33.89 -36.59
CA SER A 83 -8.92 -34.79 -37.45
C SER A 83 -9.50 -36.00 -36.71
N TRP A 84 -8.98 -36.33 -35.52
CA TRP A 84 -9.52 -37.36 -34.64
C TRP A 84 -10.85 -36.96 -33.98
N ALA A 85 -11.15 -35.67 -33.88
CA ALA A 85 -12.37 -35.12 -33.31
C ALA A 85 -13.31 -34.60 -34.41
N THR A 86 -14.59 -34.93 -34.31
CA THR A 86 -15.62 -34.38 -35.21
C THR A 86 -15.79 -32.87 -35.02
N LYS A 87 -16.31 -32.17 -36.04
CA LYS A 87 -16.51 -30.71 -35.97
C LYS A 87 -17.42 -30.29 -34.81
N ASP A 88 -18.40 -31.12 -34.46
CA ASP A 88 -19.27 -30.87 -33.29
C ASP A 88 -18.52 -31.09 -31.98
N GLN A 89 -17.69 -32.14 -31.87
CA GLN A 89 -16.80 -32.31 -30.71
C GLN A 89 -15.80 -31.14 -30.56
N GLN A 90 -15.24 -30.63 -31.65
CA GLN A 90 -14.36 -29.46 -31.61
C GLN A 90 -15.10 -28.20 -31.12
N LYS A 91 -16.38 -28.02 -31.47
CA LYS A 91 -17.21 -26.93 -30.91
C LYS A 91 -17.49 -27.12 -29.43
N ASN A 92 -17.75 -28.36 -28.99
CA ASN A 92 -17.94 -28.69 -27.58
C ASN A 92 -16.66 -28.39 -26.78
N MET A 93 -15.46 -28.73 -27.30
CA MET A 93 -14.18 -28.35 -26.70
C MET A 93 -14.01 -26.84 -26.57
N ILE A 94 -14.41 -26.07 -27.59
CA ILE A 94 -14.39 -24.60 -27.54
C ILE A 94 -15.31 -24.09 -26.43
N SER A 95 -16.50 -24.68 -26.30
CA SER A 95 -17.46 -24.36 -25.23
C SER A 95 -16.85 -24.63 -23.86
N TYR A 96 -16.26 -25.81 -23.67
CA TYR A 96 -15.60 -26.20 -22.44
C TYR A 96 -14.43 -25.27 -22.07
N CYS A 97 -13.57 -24.91 -23.03
CA CYS A 97 -12.50 -23.95 -22.81
C CYS A 97 -13.02 -22.57 -22.37
N ARG A 98 -14.20 -22.14 -22.86
CA ARG A 98 -14.84 -20.89 -22.41
C ARG A 98 -15.35 -20.99 -20.98
N GLU A 99 -15.90 -22.13 -20.58
CA GLU A 99 -16.28 -22.38 -19.19
C GLU A 99 -15.05 -22.37 -18.26
N ILE A 100 -13.91 -22.93 -18.68
CA ILE A 100 -12.64 -22.83 -17.94
C ILE A 100 -12.27 -21.35 -17.72
N ILE A 101 -12.31 -20.53 -18.78
CA ILE A 101 -12.03 -19.09 -18.68
C ILE A 101 -13.01 -18.39 -17.73
N SER A 102 -14.29 -18.74 -17.79
CA SER A 102 -15.33 -18.18 -16.91
C SER A 102 -15.01 -18.45 -15.43
N GLU A 103 -14.62 -19.69 -15.10
CA GLU A 103 -14.20 -20.08 -13.75
C GLU A 103 -12.93 -19.33 -13.30
N LEU A 104 -11.93 -19.19 -14.17
CA LEU A 104 -10.73 -18.39 -13.89
C LEU A 104 -11.07 -16.92 -13.58
N GLU A 105 -12.02 -16.34 -14.32
CA GLU A 105 -12.48 -14.96 -14.10
C GLU A 105 -13.25 -14.79 -12.80
N ALA A 106 -14.11 -15.74 -12.45
CA ALA A 106 -14.83 -15.74 -11.19
C ALA A 106 -13.85 -15.68 -10.01
N TYR A 107 -12.84 -16.57 -10.01
CA TYR A 107 -11.82 -16.59 -8.97
C TYR A 107 -10.99 -15.29 -8.92
N SER A 108 -10.66 -14.71 -10.08
CA SER A 108 -9.89 -13.46 -10.14
C SER A 108 -10.64 -12.26 -9.54
N LYS A 109 -11.99 -12.26 -9.54
CA LYS A 109 -12.80 -11.20 -8.91
C LYS A 109 -12.80 -11.32 -7.38
N ASP A 110 -12.78 -12.56 -6.87
CA ASP A 110 -12.77 -12.83 -5.43
C ASP A 110 -11.36 -12.74 -4.81
N SER A 111 -10.31 -12.94 -5.61
CA SER A 111 -8.92 -12.82 -5.18
C SER A 111 -8.56 -11.36 -4.87
N LYS A 112 -8.57 -11.01 -3.59
CA LYS A 112 -8.13 -9.70 -3.08
C LYS A 112 -6.67 -9.47 -3.47
N GLU A 113 -6.45 -8.56 -4.42
CA GLU A 113 -5.13 -8.18 -4.90
C GLU A 113 -4.23 -7.81 -3.72
N GLY A 114 -3.22 -8.65 -3.44
CA GLY A 114 -2.30 -8.46 -2.33
C GLY A 114 -1.64 -7.09 -2.41
N VAL A 115 -2.00 -6.18 -1.50
CA VAL A 115 -1.49 -4.80 -1.48
C VAL A 115 0.03 -4.85 -1.45
N LYS A 116 0.67 -4.44 -2.55
CA LYS A 116 2.13 -4.37 -2.65
C LYS A 116 2.67 -3.55 -1.48
N ARG A 117 3.40 -4.21 -0.58
CA ARG A 117 4.14 -3.54 0.51
C ARG A 117 5.13 -2.57 -0.14
N ARG A 118 4.84 -1.27 -0.04
CA ARG A 118 5.70 -0.22 -0.58
C ARG A 118 7.01 -0.25 0.19
N LYS A 119 8.14 -0.31 -0.52
CA LYS A 119 9.48 -0.17 0.08
C LYS A 119 9.52 1.13 0.92
N PRO A 120 10.16 1.13 2.10
CA PRO A 120 10.29 2.33 2.91
C PRO A 120 10.95 3.43 2.09
N ARG A 121 10.35 4.63 2.08
CA ARG A 121 10.90 5.78 1.37
C ARG A 121 12.05 6.37 2.22
N PRO A 122 13.14 6.84 1.60
CA PRO A 122 14.19 7.53 2.33
C PRO A 122 13.61 8.77 3.02
N PRO A 123 14.08 9.11 4.24
CA PRO A 123 13.49 10.14 5.09
C PRO A 123 13.37 11.48 4.37
N GLU A 124 14.38 11.91 3.63
CA GLU A 124 14.37 13.14 2.83
C GLU A 124 13.18 13.22 1.85
N LYS A 125 12.85 12.11 1.17
CA LYS A 125 11.71 12.07 0.23
C LYS A 125 10.37 12.14 0.94
N VAL A 126 10.32 11.72 2.21
CA VAL A 126 9.11 11.81 3.04
C VAL A 126 8.88 13.27 3.45
N VAL A 127 9.93 13.97 3.87
CA VAL A 127 9.81 15.34 4.42
C VAL A 127 9.84 16.44 3.35
N ARG A 128 10.30 16.15 2.12
CA ARG A 128 10.38 17.11 1.00
C ARG A 128 9.12 17.91 0.71
N LYS A 129 7.94 17.37 1.04
CA LYS A 129 6.65 18.04 0.78
C LYS A 129 6.16 18.91 1.94
N LEU A 130 6.84 18.93 3.09
CA LEU A 130 6.50 19.84 4.18
C LEU A 130 6.80 21.28 3.76
N LYS A 131 5.82 22.16 3.96
CA LYS A 131 6.00 23.60 3.83
C LYS A 131 6.42 24.11 5.21
N LEU A 132 7.63 24.67 5.29
CA LEU A 132 8.24 25.24 6.48
C LEU A 132 8.98 26.51 6.08
N LEU A 133 9.13 27.43 7.01
CA LEU A 133 9.94 28.63 6.84
C LEU A 133 11.39 28.32 7.23
N SER A 134 12.37 28.60 6.37
CA SER A 134 13.77 28.25 6.66
C SER A 134 14.36 29.08 7.79
N GLU A 135 14.18 30.40 7.74
CA GLU A 135 14.73 31.36 8.72
C GLU A 135 13.75 32.50 8.95
N PHE A 136 13.67 32.98 10.19
CA PHE A 136 12.86 34.14 10.57
C PHE A 136 13.75 35.18 11.26
N PRO A 137 14.20 36.19 10.51
CA PRO A 137 15.21 37.14 10.97
C PRO A 137 14.71 38.03 12.12
N GLU A 138 13.42 38.34 12.18
CA GLU A 138 12.85 39.20 13.23
C GLU A 138 13.07 38.64 14.65
N LEU A 139 13.15 37.32 14.79
CA LEU A 139 13.39 36.65 16.09
C LEU A 139 14.68 35.82 16.09
N ASN A 140 15.52 35.96 15.05
CA ASN A 140 16.73 35.15 14.83
C ASN A 140 16.50 33.63 14.95
N LEU A 141 15.36 33.14 14.45
CA LEU A 141 15.01 31.71 14.52
C LEU A 141 15.39 31.01 13.22
N LYS A 142 16.02 29.85 13.34
CA LYS A 142 16.26 28.92 12.23
C LYS A 142 15.47 27.64 12.46
N THR A 143 14.87 27.11 11.39
CA THR A 143 14.17 25.83 11.45
C THR A 143 15.16 24.69 11.64
N GLU A 144 14.92 23.83 12.64
CA GLU A 144 15.67 22.58 12.77
C GLU A 144 15.44 21.63 11.59
N ASP A 145 16.41 20.74 11.35
CA ASP A 145 16.35 19.80 10.25
C ASP A 145 15.04 18.98 10.24
N PRO A 146 14.23 19.05 9.16
CA PRO A 146 12.94 18.39 9.11
C PRO A 146 13.00 16.86 9.18
N THR A 147 14.14 16.23 8.87
CA THR A 147 14.27 14.76 8.95
C THR A 147 14.19 14.26 10.38
N LYS A 148 14.60 15.08 11.36
CA LYS A 148 14.50 14.77 12.80
C LYS A 148 13.06 14.60 13.28
N ILE A 149 12.07 15.12 12.54
CA ILE A 149 10.65 14.92 12.87
C ILE A 149 10.31 13.43 12.90
N LEU A 150 10.83 12.65 11.95
CA LEU A 150 10.52 11.22 11.79
C LEU A 150 11.02 10.35 12.94
N GLU A 151 12.04 10.83 13.66
CA GLU A 151 12.61 10.15 14.82
C GLU A 151 12.15 10.79 16.13
N SER A 152 11.44 11.91 16.09
CA SER A 152 11.04 12.62 17.30
C SER A 152 9.73 12.11 17.89
N SER A 153 9.61 12.20 19.22
CA SER A 153 8.37 11.91 19.96
C SER A 153 7.69 13.17 20.47
N GLU A 154 8.44 14.27 20.57
CA GLU A 154 7.94 15.60 20.96
C GLU A 154 8.54 16.65 20.04
N MET A 155 7.70 17.58 19.58
CA MET A 155 8.15 18.67 18.70
C MET A 155 7.45 19.98 19.04
N TRP A 156 8.21 21.07 18.89
CA TRP A 156 7.81 22.43 19.17
C TRP A 156 7.86 23.23 17.87
N VAL A 157 6.71 23.78 17.48
CA VAL A 157 6.56 24.52 16.22
C VAL A 157 5.95 25.87 16.50
N TYR A 158 6.54 26.92 15.93
CA TYR A 158 6.03 28.28 16.05
C TYR A 158 5.48 28.77 14.73
N ASN A 159 4.28 29.35 14.80
CA ASN A 159 3.63 30.01 13.67
C ASN A 159 3.88 31.52 13.76
N THR A 160 4.67 32.05 12.83
CA THR A 160 5.06 33.47 12.80
C THR A 160 3.87 34.40 12.58
N LYS A 161 2.95 34.02 11.68
CA LYS A 161 1.77 34.84 11.35
C LYS A 161 0.81 35.00 12.52
N ASN A 162 0.54 33.92 13.24
CA ASN A 162 -0.47 33.90 14.30
C ASN A 162 0.12 34.05 15.70
N ARG A 163 1.45 34.09 15.83
CA ARG A 163 2.20 34.08 17.09
C ARG A 163 1.79 32.91 18.01
N LYS A 164 1.43 31.77 17.42
CA LYS A 164 1.01 30.56 18.14
C LYS A 164 2.17 29.59 18.23
N LEU A 165 2.45 29.14 19.45
CA LEU A 165 3.33 28.02 19.73
C LEU A 165 2.51 26.74 19.79
N GLN A 166 2.90 25.76 19.00
CA GLN A 166 2.27 24.45 18.88
C GLN A 166 3.20 23.41 19.48
N TYR A 167 2.65 22.63 20.42
CA TYR A 167 3.32 21.50 21.02
C TYR A 167 2.66 20.22 20.52
N TYR A 168 3.43 19.36 19.85
CA TYR A 168 2.95 18.05 19.41
C TYR A 168 3.63 16.95 20.21
N VAL A 169 2.83 15.94 20.57
CA VAL A 169 3.26 14.72 21.25
C VAL A 169 2.88 13.54 20.39
N ALA A 170 3.81 12.62 20.14
CA ALA A 170 3.54 11.41 19.38
C ALA A 170 2.57 10.48 20.14
N ASP A 171 1.77 9.74 19.40
CA ASP A 171 0.86 8.75 19.94
C ASP A 171 1.63 7.64 20.70
N ALA A 172 1.05 7.13 21.78
CA ALA A 172 1.61 6.05 22.58
C ALA A 172 1.84 4.77 21.75
N GLN A 173 1.02 4.51 20.73
CA GLN A 173 1.15 3.32 19.89
C GLN A 173 2.34 3.41 18.92
N ASN A 174 2.52 4.56 18.28
CA ASN A 174 3.50 4.72 17.21
C ASN A 174 4.83 5.29 17.70
N LYS A 175 4.86 6.00 18.84
CA LYS A 175 6.03 6.62 19.52
C LYS A 175 6.84 7.64 18.70
N VAL A 176 6.64 7.70 17.38
CA VAL A 176 7.27 8.60 16.42
C VAL A 176 6.24 9.23 15.47
N PHE A 177 6.58 10.41 14.96
CA PHE A 177 5.74 11.11 13.97
C PHE A 177 5.89 10.53 12.57
N MET A 178 4.82 10.60 11.77
CA MET A 178 4.85 10.25 10.35
C MET A 178 4.44 11.46 9.52
N VAL A 179 5.13 11.69 8.40
CA VAL A 179 4.81 12.81 7.49
C VAL A 179 4.12 12.28 6.23
N LYS A 180 2.94 12.84 5.91
CA LYS A 180 2.19 12.58 4.68
C LYS A 180 1.88 13.88 3.96
N GLY A 181 2.64 14.17 2.91
CA GLY A 181 2.48 15.41 2.14
C GLY A 181 2.87 16.62 2.97
N THR A 182 1.91 17.48 3.29
CA THR A 182 2.10 18.65 4.17
C THR A 182 1.61 18.40 5.60
N SER A 183 1.20 17.18 5.95
CA SER A 183 0.59 16.90 7.24
C SER A 183 1.44 15.91 8.05
N ILE A 184 1.49 16.13 9.35
CA ILE A 184 2.02 15.21 10.35
C ILE A 184 0.88 14.31 10.85
N LEU A 185 1.18 13.04 10.97
CA LEU A 185 0.35 11.95 11.45
C LEU A 185 0.98 11.35 12.70
N ASN A 186 0.22 10.51 13.40
CA ASN A 186 0.63 9.84 14.64
C ASN A 186 0.93 10.79 15.80
N PHE A 187 0.22 11.92 15.88
CA PHE A 187 0.24 12.80 17.06
C PHE A 187 -1.02 12.57 17.90
N ASP A 188 -0.88 12.65 19.21
CA ASP A 188 -1.99 12.55 20.16
C ASP A 188 -2.73 13.88 20.22
N ALA A 189 -3.96 13.91 19.70
CA ALA A 189 -4.79 15.12 19.64
C ALA A 189 -5.20 15.65 21.03
N LYS A 190 -5.17 14.82 22.08
CA LYS A 190 -5.50 15.23 23.45
C LYS A 190 -4.31 15.90 24.13
N LYS A 191 -3.10 15.38 23.91
CA LYS A 191 -1.86 15.92 24.50
C LYS A 191 -1.27 17.07 23.70
N SER A 192 -1.52 17.10 22.39
CA SER A 192 -1.01 18.15 21.51
C SER A 192 -1.87 19.40 21.63
N THR A 193 -1.26 20.50 22.06
CA THR A 193 -1.96 21.78 22.31
C THR A 193 -1.18 22.96 21.71
N GLN A 194 -1.91 24.02 21.37
CA GLN A 194 -1.33 25.29 20.92
C GLN A 194 -1.76 26.43 21.82
N LYS A 195 -0.82 27.33 22.10
CA LYS A 195 -1.00 28.53 22.92
C LYS A 195 -0.46 29.75 22.17
N THR A 196 -1.05 30.92 22.40
CA THR A 196 -0.61 32.18 21.78
C THR A 196 0.45 32.83 22.66
N LEU A 197 1.59 33.22 22.08
CA LEU A 197 2.67 33.89 22.81
C LEU A 197 2.47 35.42 22.80
N ARG A 198 2.45 36.04 23.99
CA ARG A 198 2.37 37.51 24.14
C ARG A 198 3.71 38.20 23.93
N LYS A 199 4.82 37.56 24.33
CA LYS A 199 6.20 38.05 24.19
C LYS A 199 7.09 36.97 23.57
N PRO A 200 7.01 36.74 22.25
CA PRO A 200 7.75 35.66 21.60
C PRO A 200 9.28 35.86 21.68
N GLU A 201 9.76 37.10 21.64
CA GLU A 201 11.19 37.45 21.70
C GLU A 201 11.92 36.91 22.93
N GLN A 202 11.27 36.90 24.08
CA GLN A 202 11.87 36.42 25.33
C GLN A 202 11.64 34.92 25.54
N PHE A 203 10.48 34.43 25.11
CA PHE A 203 10.06 33.06 25.39
C PHE A 203 10.71 32.02 24.48
N LEU A 204 10.90 32.34 23.19
CA LEU A 204 11.41 31.38 22.22
C LEU A 204 12.89 31.00 22.44
N PRO A 205 13.79 31.94 22.79
CA PRO A 205 15.17 31.58 23.17
C PRO A 205 15.22 30.70 24.42
N GLN A 206 14.41 31.02 25.43
CA GLN A 206 14.31 30.21 26.66
C GLN A 206 13.83 28.79 26.35
N LEU A 207 12.85 28.64 25.47
CA LEU A 207 12.33 27.33 25.06
C LEU A 207 13.34 26.52 24.25
N SER A 208 14.15 27.18 23.42
CA SER A 208 15.20 26.52 22.62
C SER A 208 16.31 25.95 23.52
N LEU A 209 16.72 26.71 24.55
CA LEU A 209 17.78 26.34 25.49
C LEU A 209 17.32 25.37 26.59
N ALA A 210 16.05 25.43 27.00
CA ALA A 210 15.54 24.65 28.12
C ALA A 210 15.55 23.14 27.88
N ASP A 211 15.81 22.37 28.93
CA ASP A 211 15.68 20.91 28.92
C ASP A 211 14.23 20.45 28.74
N LYS A 212 14.06 19.17 28.40
CA LYS A 212 12.75 18.55 28.14
C LYS A 212 11.70 18.80 29.25
N PRO A 213 11.96 18.53 30.55
CA PRO A 213 10.99 18.82 31.59
C PRO A 213 10.74 20.33 31.76
N SER A 214 11.78 21.15 31.60
CA SER A 214 11.70 22.60 31.72
C SER A 214 10.83 23.21 30.62
N ARG A 215 10.94 22.74 29.38
CA ARG A 215 10.07 23.18 28.26
C ARG A 215 8.59 22.93 28.52
N ARG A 216 8.24 21.76 29.07
CA ARG A 216 6.85 21.43 29.43
C ARG A 216 6.33 22.36 30.52
N LYS A 217 7.11 22.57 31.58
CA LYS A 217 6.78 23.52 32.67
C LYS A 217 6.57 24.93 32.14
N LEU A 218 7.47 25.43 31.30
CA LEU A 218 7.37 26.75 30.67
C LEU A 218 6.10 26.89 29.82
N PHE A 219 5.72 25.83 29.10
CA PHE A 219 4.51 25.83 28.30
C PHE A 219 3.24 25.80 29.16
N ASP A 220 3.26 25.08 30.28
CA ASP A 220 2.13 25.02 31.22
C ASP A 220 1.93 26.35 31.97
N GLU A 221 3.02 27.04 32.32
CA GLU A 221 3.00 28.35 32.98
C GLU A 221 2.37 29.47 32.11
N LEU A 222 2.30 29.28 30.79
CA LEU A 222 1.62 30.22 29.90
C LEU A 222 0.13 30.34 30.26
N LYS A 223 -0.26 31.54 30.74
CA LYS A 223 -1.63 31.94 31.11
C LYS A 223 -2.66 31.90 29.98
N THR A 224 -2.24 31.71 28.73
CA THR A 224 -3.14 31.69 27.57
C THR A 224 -3.86 30.34 27.45
N THR A 225 -5.13 30.38 27.06
CA THR A 225 -5.94 29.17 26.84
C THR A 225 -5.34 28.29 25.76
N GLY A 226 -5.22 27.00 26.07
CA GLY A 226 -4.80 25.98 25.12
C GLY A 226 -5.93 25.66 24.13
N THR A 227 -5.60 25.57 22.85
CA THR A 227 -6.51 25.05 21.83
C THR A 227 -5.91 23.78 21.21
N PRO A 228 -6.72 22.87 20.65
CA PRO A 228 -6.19 21.68 19.99
C PRO A 228 -5.37 22.06 18.74
N VAL A 229 -4.33 21.27 18.47
CA VAL A 229 -3.46 21.48 17.30
C VAL A 229 -3.98 20.69 16.11
N ASN A 230 -3.83 21.25 14.91
CA ASN A 230 -4.04 20.54 13.66
C ASN A 230 -2.68 20.14 13.07
N GLY A 231 -2.51 18.89 12.65
CA GLY A 231 -1.26 18.38 12.07
C GLY A 231 -0.90 18.92 10.68
N ARG A 232 -1.51 20.00 10.18
CA ARG A 232 -1.25 20.53 8.83
C ARG A 232 -0.23 21.65 8.85
N PHE A 233 0.84 21.48 8.08
CA PHE A 233 1.97 22.41 8.04
C PHE A 233 1.81 23.43 6.91
N ASN A 234 2.30 24.64 7.14
CA ASN A 234 2.25 25.77 6.20
C ASN A 234 3.59 26.51 6.17
N SER A 235 3.78 27.38 5.17
CA SER A 235 5.02 28.13 4.95
C SER A 235 5.37 29.14 6.05
N ASN A 236 4.51 29.35 7.05
CA ASN A 236 4.74 30.27 8.17
C ASN A 236 5.13 29.53 9.45
N LEU A 237 5.35 28.22 9.38
CA LEU A 237 5.76 27.40 10.51
C LEU A 237 7.27 27.23 10.56
N ILE A 238 7.82 27.37 11.75
CA ILE A 238 9.24 27.14 12.08
C ILE A 238 9.31 26.03 13.12
N ILE A 239 10.21 25.09 12.91
CA ILE A 239 10.48 24.05 13.91
C ILE A 239 11.55 24.59 14.84
N ILE A 240 11.21 24.79 16.10
CA ILE A 240 12.16 25.28 17.13
C ILE A 240 12.99 24.12 17.65
N LYS A 241 12.32 23.01 17.99
CA LYS A 241 12.97 21.85 18.56
C LYS A 241 12.20 20.57 18.26
N ALA A 242 12.89 19.56 17.77
CA ALA A 242 12.41 18.18 17.71
C ALA A 242 13.23 17.32 18.67
N THR A 243 12.56 16.66 19.63
CA THR A 243 13.22 15.83 20.64
C THR A 243 12.81 14.37 20.51
N TYR A 244 13.82 13.51 20.45
CA TYR A 244 13.65 12.08 20.62
C TYR A 244 13.44 11.75 22.09
N THR A 245 12.51 10.86 22.37
CA THR A 245 12.35 10.29 23.71
C THR A 245 12.71 8.82 23.62
N LEU A 246 13.85 8.44 24.20
CA LEU A 246 14.09 7.04 24.49
C LEU A 246 12.94 6.54 25.37
N PRO A 247 12.31 5.40 25.05
CA PRO A 247 11.37 4.79 25.98
C PRO A 247 12.12 4.60 27.30
N SER A 248 11.64 5.24 28.37
CA SER A 248 12.16 4.99 29.71
C SER A 248 12.07 3.48 29.93
N ALA A 249 13.22 2.81 30.06
CA ALA A 249 13.27 1.43 30.49
C ALA A 249 12.60 1.38 31.87
N SER A 250 11.40 0.81 31.90
CA SER A 250 10.70 0.38 33.11
C SER A 250 10.99 -1.10 33.31
#